data_AF-A0A2V7W0W3-F1
#
_entry.id   AF-A0A2V7W0W3-F1
#
_cell.length_a   1.000
_cell.length_b   1.000
_cell.length_c   1.000
_cell.angle_alpha   90.00
_cell.angle_beta   90.00
_cell.angle_gamma   90.00
#
_symmetry.space_group_name_H-M   'P 1'
#
loop_
_entity.id
_entity.type
_entity.pdbx_description
1 polymer ?
#
loop_
_entity_poly.entity_id
_entity_poly.type
_entity_poly.pdbx_seq_one_letter_code
_entity_poly.pdbx_strand_id
1 'polypeptide(L)'
;MKRILLTGAAGGVLIALLKLIEYKHFVQTYPAELYGGLIAVLFTAIGIYFGLKLTRKEVVMVRDRGPFVLNQEKLKELGITPREHEILGLIAEGLSNREIGERLFVSENTVKTHSSRLFDKMGVNRRVQAVQRGKDLGLIP
;
A
#
# COMPACT_ATOMS: atom_id res chain seq x y z
N MET A 1 -21.29 -61.92 -35.80
CA MET A 1 -20.59 -60.74 -35.24
C MET A 1 -21.45 -59.47 -35.14
N LYS A 2 -22.21 -59.06 -36.18
CA LYS A 2 -23.01 -57.81 -36.15
C LYS A 2 -24.07 -57.70 -35.03
N ARG A 3 -24.69 -58.81 -34.58
CA ARG A 3 -25.74 -58.80 -33.52
C ARG A 3 -25.21 -58.54 -32.10
N ILE A 4 -23.96 -58.90 -31.83
CA ILE A 4 -23.31 -58.68 -30.52
C ILE A 4 -22.86 -57.22 -30.39
N LEU A 5 -22.37 -56.63 -31.50
CA LEU A 5 -22.04 -55.21 -31.58
C LEU A 5 -23.26 -54.31 -31.39
N LEU A 6 -24.41 -54.70 -31.95
CA LEU A 6 -25.68 -53.95 -31.83
C LEU A 6 -26.22 -53.90 -30.40
N THR A 7 -26.11 -55.01 -29.66
CA THR A 7 -26.55 -55.10 -28.26
C THR A 7 -25.61 -54.36 -27.32
N GLY A 8 -24.30 -54.39 -27.56
CA GLY A 8 -23.32 -53.57 -26.84
C GLY A 8 -23.54 -52.06 -27.05
N ALA A 9 -23.81 -51.64 -28.29
CA ALA A 9 -24.12 -50.24 -28.60
C ALA A 9 -25.41 -49.77 -27.92
N ALA A 10 -26.46 -50.59 -27.90
CA ALA A 10 -27.71 -50.27 -27.22
C ALA A 10 -27.53 -50.10 -25.70
N GLY A 11 -26.71 -50.94 -25.05
CA GLY A 11 -26.38 -50.79 -23.64
C GLY A 11 -25.61 -49.50 -23.32
N GLY A 12 -24.63 -49.13 -24.16
CA GLY A 12 -23.88 -47.88 -24.02
C GLY A 12 -24.76 -46.63 -24.16
N VAL A 13 -25.68 -46.64 -25.14
CA VAL A 13 -26.64 -45.55 -25.34
C VAL A 13 -27.60 -45.44 -24.14
N LEU A 14 -28.05 -46.57 -23.59
CA LEU A 14 -28.92 -46.58 -22.41
C LEU A 14 -28.23 -46.02 -21.15
N ILE A 15 -26.97 -46.40 -20.92
CA ILE A 15 -26.17 -45.86 -19.80
C ILE A 15 -25.94 -44.35 -19.99
N ALA A 16 -25.63 -43.91 -21.21
CA ALA A 16 -25.44 -42.48 -21.50
C ALA A 16 -26.73 -41.69 -21.29
N LEU A 17 -27.89 -42.23 -21.71
CA LEU A 17 -29.20 -41.62 -21.48
C LEU A 17 -29.56 -41.54 -20.00
N LEU A 18 -29.30 -42.61 -19.22
CA LEU A 18 -29.50 -42.60 -17.77
C LEU A 18 -28.64 -41.51 -17.10
N LYS A 19 -27.36 -41.39 -17.50
CA LYS A 19 -26.46 -40.35 -16.97
C LYS A 19 -26.90 -38.93 -17.35
N LEU A 20 -27.48 -38.73 -18.52
CA LEU A 20 -28.02 -37.43 -18.95
C LEU A 20 -29.26 -37.04 -18.15
N ILE A 21 -30.14 -38.00 -17.83
CA ILE A 21 -31.32 -37.78 -16.99
C ILE A 21 -30.88 -37.50 -15.55
N GLU A 22 -29.96 -38.28 -14.99
CA GLU A 22 -29.37 -38.01 -13.68
C GLU A 22 -28.70 -36.65 -13.62
N TYR A 23 -27.90 -36.28 -14.63
CA TYR A 23 -27.24 -34.97 -14.65
C TYR A 23 -28.25 -33.82 -14.64
N LYS A 24 -29.33 -33.93 -15.43
CA LYS A 24 -30.34 -32.88 -15.51
C LYS A 24 -31.20 -32.82 -14.24
N HIS A 25 -31.52 -33.96 -13.62
CA HIS A 25 -32.21 -34.00 -12.33
C HIS A 25 -31.32 -33.56 -11.18
N PHE A 26 -30.05 -33.96 -11.15
CA PHE A 26 -29.07 -33.53 -10.17
C PHE A 26 -28.83 -32.01 -10.26
N VAL A 27 -28.76 -31.43 -11.46
CA VAL A 27 -28.64 -29.97 -11.59
C VAL A 27 -29.93 -29.22 -11.23
N GLN A 28 -31.12 -29.84 -11.33
CA GLN A 28 -32.40 -29.22 -10.93
C GLN A 28 -32.83 -29.47 -9.48
N THR A 29 -32.35 -30.53 -8.83
CA THR A 29 -32.72 -30.90 -7.46
C THR A 29 -31.77 -30.31 -6.41
N TYR A 30 -30.58 -29.84 -6.80
CA TYR A 30 -29.70 -29.09 -5.92
C TYR A 30 -30.03 -27.59 -6.02
N PRO A 31 -30.71 -27.00 -5.02
CA PRO A 31 -31.13 -25.61 -5.09
C PRO A 31 -29.92 -24.68 -5.19
N ALA A 32 -30.14 -23.47 -5.72
CA ALA A 32 -29.15 -22.39 -5.79
C ALA A 32 -28.42 -22.10 -4.46
N GLU A 33 -28.95 -22.61 -3.35
CA GLU A 33 -28.36 -22.64 -2.01
C GLU A 33 -26.99 -23.34 -1.95
N LEU A 34 -26.79 -24.46 -2.69
CA LEU A 34 -25.51 -25.18 -2.65
C LEU A 34 -24.41 -24.41 -3.39
N TYR A 35 -24.76 -23.78 -4.52
CA TYR A 35 -23.87 -22.90 -5.27
C TYR A 35 -23.60 -21.60 -4.51
N GLY A 36 -24.62 -21.02 -3.86
CA GLY A 36 -24.49 -19.86 -2.99
C GLY A 36 -23.57 -20.15 -1.79
N GLY A 37 -23.68 -21.33 -1.20
CA GLY A 37 -22.80 -21.78 -0.11
C GLY A 37 -21.33 -21.91 -0.55
N LEU A 38 -21.07 -22.51 -1.71
CA LEU A 38 -19.71 -22.61 -2.26
C LEU A 38 -19.11 -21.24 -2.57
N ILE A 39 -19.91 -20.34 -3.16
CA ILE A 39 -19.49 -18.96 -3.44
C ILE A 39 -19.21 -18.21 -2.14
N ALA A 40 -20.06 -18.34 -1.12
CA ALA A 40 -19.87 -17.70 0.17
C ALA A 40 -18.56 -18.16 0.84
N VAL A 41 -18.28 -19.48 0.86
CA VAL A 41 -17.03 -20.03 1.41
C VAL A 41 -15.82 -19.49 0.67
N LEU A 42 -15.88 -19.43 -0.67
CA LEU A 42 -14.80 -18.87 -1.49
C LEU A 42 -14.54 -17.40 -1.16
N PHE A 43 -15.59 -16.58 -1.12
CA PHE A 43 -15.49 -15.15 -0.80
C PHE A 43 -15.00 -14.90 0.63
N THR A 44 -15.45 -15.69 1.62
CA THR A 44 -14.98 -15.61 3.00
C THR A 44 -13.49 -15.97 3.09
N ALA A 45 -13.05 -17.04 2.44
CA ALA A 45 -11.65 -17.45 2.44
C ALA A 45 -10.76 -16.38 1.79
N ILE A 46 -11.19 -15.83 0.64
CA ILE A 46 -10.51 -14.73 -0.05
C ILE A 46 -10.46 -13.48 0.85
N GLY A 47 -11.60 -13.07 1.42
CA GLY A 47 -11.70 -11.89 2.28
C GLY A 47 -10.82 -11.99 3.52
N ILE A 48 -10.77 -13.15 4.18
CA ILE A 48 -9.88 -13.38 5.33
C ILE A 48 -8.42 -13.35 4.90
N TYR A 49 -8.06 -14.04 3.80
CA TYR A 49 -6.69 -14.05 3.30
C TYR A 49 -6.19 -12.64 2.93
N PHE A 50 -6.99 -11.87 2.18
CA PHE A 50 -6.64 -10.51 1.79
C PHE A 50 -6.73 -9.54 2.97
N GLY A 51 -7.70 -9.67 3.87
CA GLY A 51 -7.82 -8.85 5.07
C GLY A 51 -6.60 -9.02 5.98
N LEU A 52 -6.20 -10.26 6.26
CA LEU A 52 -4.99 -10.54 7.04
C LEU A 52 -3.71 -10.06 6.35
N LYS A 53 -3.66 -10.12 5.01
CA LYS A 53 -2.47 -9.75 4.23
C LYS A 53 -2.35 -8.24 3.96
N LEU A 54 -3.45 -7.50 3.77
CA LEU A 54 -3.45 -6.05 3.52
C LEU A 54 -3.54 -5.22 4.80
N THR A 55 -4.18 -5.71 5.86
CA THR A 55 -4.32 -4.97 7.13
C THR A 55 -3.10 -5.07 8.03
N ARG A 56 -2.01 -5.71 7.58
CA ARG A 56 -0.67 -5.46 8.12
C ARG A 56 -0.20 -4.06 7.67
N LYS A 57 -0.96 -3.04 8.05
CA LYS A 57 -0.48 -1.67 8.18
C LYS A 57 0.66 -1.80 9.18
N GLU A 58 1.88 -1.55 8.74
CA GLU A 58 2.98 -1.32 9.68
C GLU A 58 2.48 -0.22 10.61
N VAL A 59 2.06 -0.62 11.80
CA VAL A 59 1.93 0.32 12.90
C VAL A 59 3.37 0.69 13.14
N VAL A 60 3.79 1.78 12.49
CA VAL A 60 4.99 2.51 12.87
C VAL A 60 4.72 2.89 14.31
N MET A 61 5.13 2.02 15.22
CA MET A 61 5.29 2.35 16.61
C MET A 61 6.19 3.57 16.54
N VAL A 62 5.63 4.74 16.83
CA VAL A 62 6.41 5.90 17.23
C VAL A 62 7.08 5.42 18.49
N ARG A 63 8.25 4.78 18.30
CA ARG A 63 9.15 4.42 19.37
C ARG A 63 9.33 5.76 20.05
N ASP A 64 8.89 5.83 21.30
CA ASP A 64 9.09 6.97 22.19
C ASP A 64 10.61 7.05 22.40
N ARG A 65 11.31 7.45 21.34
CA ARG A 65 12.68 7.95 21.40
C ARG A 65 12.48 9.14 22.31
N GLY A 66 13.13 9.14 23.47
CA GLY A 66 13.10 10.26 24.39
C GLY A 66 13.32 11.59 23.65
N PRO A 67 13.07 12.73 24.32
CA PRO A 67 12.94 14.04 23.67
C PRO A 67 13.96 14.23 22.55
N PHE A 68 13.48 14.52 21.34
CA PHE A 68 14.34 14.73 20.17
C PHE A 68 15.46 15.71 20.53
N VAL A 69 16.71 15.23 20.48
CA VAL A 69 17.89 16.06 20.71
C VAL A 69 18.47 16.43 19.35
N LEU A 70 18.42 17.71 19.03
CA LEU A 70 19.00 18.26 17.81
C LEU A 70 20.51 17.97 17.75
N ASN A 71 20.96 17.33 16.68
CA ASN A 71 22.38 17.12 16.42
C ASN A 71 23.07 18.44 16.01
N GLN A 72 23.49 19.22 17.01
CA GLN A 72 24.13 20.51 16.79
C GLN A 72 25.48 20.41 16.05
N GLU A 73 26.20 19.30 16.22
CA GLU A 73 27.47 19.07 15.54
C GLU A 73 27.26 18.97 14.03
N LYS A 74 26.29 18.16 13.60
CA LYS A 74 25.96 17.98 12.19
C LYS A 74 25.40 19.26 11.56
N LEU A 75 24.61 20.02 12.32
CA LEU A 75 24.09 21.31 11.88
C LEU A 75 25.22 22.31 11.58
N LYS A 76 26.25 22.35 12.45
CA LYS A 76 27.44 23.18 12.26
C LYS A 76 28.34 22.67 11.12
N GLU A 77 28.56 21.37 11.03
CA GLU A 77 29.38 20.74 9.97
C GLU A 77 28.86 21.07 8.57
N LEU A 78 27.53 21.04 8.39
CA LEU A 78 26.89 21.38 7.11
C LEU A 78 26.70 22.89 6.91
N GLY A 79 27.04 23.72 7.90
CA GLY A 79 26.85 25.17 7.83
C GLY A 79 25.37 25.57 7.67
N ILE A 80 24.43 24.77 8.21
CA ILE A 80 23.00 25.05 8.13
C ILE A 80 22.68 26.20 9.09
N THR A 81 22.10 27.26 8.55
CA THR A 81 21.69 28.43 9.32
C THR A 81 20.40 28.14 10.11
N PRO A 82 20.12 28.90 11.18
CA PRO A 82 18.86 28.76 11.92
C PRO A 82 17.63 28.86 11.03
N ARG A 83 17.68 29.74 10.02
CA ARG A 83 16.56 29.93 9.10
C ARG A 83 16.36 28.77 8.15
N GLU A 84 17.45 28.19 7.65
CA GLU A 84 17.39 26.98 6.82
C GLU A 84 16.90 25.77 7.63
N HIS A 85 17.29 25.66 8.90
CA HIS A 85 16.80 24.62 9.80
C HIS A 85 15.29 24.76 10.10
N GLU A 86 14.82 25.98 10.37
CA GLU A 86 13.40 26.27 10.55
C GLU A 86 12.59 25.92 9.30
N ILE A 87 13.09 26.29 8.11
CA ILE A 87 12.49 25.91 6.83
C ILE A 87 12.47 24.38 6.65
N LEU A 88 13.54 23.66 7.02
CA LEU A 88 13.57 22.20 6.97
C LEU A 88 12.47 21.57 7.84
N GLY A 89 12.25 22.11 9.05
CA GLY A 89 11.17 21.67 9.93
C GLY A 89 9.79 21.85 9.31
N LEU A 90 9.50 23.05 8.79
CA LEU A 90 8.23 23.33 8.11
C LEU A 90 8.07 22.52 6.81
N ILE A 91 9.18 22.21 6.14
CA ILE A 91 9.17 21.32 4.98
C ILE A 91 8.73 19.90 5.38
N ALA A 92 9.20 19.42 6.54
CA ALA A 92 8.85 18.12 7.10
C ALA A 92 7.40 18.05 7.62
N GLU A 93 6.83 19.17 8.05
CA GLU A 93 5.38 19.31 8.35
C GLU A 93 4.50 19.23 7.08
N GLY A 94 5.10 19.32 5.88
CA GLY A 94 4.37 19.23 4.61
C GLY A 94 3.90 20.57 4.03
N LEU A 95 4.31 21.70 4.61
CA LEU A 95 3.85 23.03 4.18
C LEU A 95 4.44 23.46 2.83
N SER A 96 3.62 23.96 1.93
CA SER A 96 4.06 24.57 0.67
C SER A 96 4.95 25.79 0.89
N ASN A 97 5.74 26.19 -0.10
CA ASN A 97 6.63 27.35 0.04
C ASN A 97 5.86 28.66 0.31
N ARG A 98 4.60 28.74 -0.14
CA ARG A 98 3.71 29.86 0.15
C ARG A 98 3.31 29.88 1.62
N GLU A 99 2.83 28.76 2.15
CA GLU A 99 2.46 28.62 3.57
C GLU A 99 3.66 28.83 4.50
N ILE A 100 4.83 28.33 4.10
CA ILE A 100 6.09 28.60 4.80
C ILE A 100 6.34 30.11 4.81
N GLY A 101 6.24 30.78 3.66
CA GLY A 101 6.44 32.23 3.56
C GLY A 101 5.49 33.02 4.45
N GLU A 102 4.21 32.64 4.48
CA GLU A 102 3.20 33.24 5.34
C GLU A 102 3.55 33.08 6.83
N ARG A 103 3.93 31.87 7.26
CA ARG A 103 4.29 31.59 8.67
C ARG A 103 5.58 32.28 9.11
N LEU A 104 6.50 32.45 8.16
CA LEU A 104 7.82 33.00 8.36
C LEU A 104 7.90 34.51 8.07
N PHE A 105 6.79 35.14 7.67
CA PHE A 105 6.68 36.54 7.26
C PHE A 105 7.68 36.93 6.14
N VAL A 106 7.86 36.06 5.15
CA VAL A 106 8.75 36.26 3.98
C VAL A 106 8.07 35.86 2.68
N SER A 107 8.61 36.33 1.54
CA SER A 107 8.07 35.96 0.23
C SER A 107 8.31 34.46 -0.09
N GLU A 108 7.43 33.85 -0.89
CA GLU A 108 7.63 32.48 -1.40
C GLU A 108 8.99 32.33 -2.12
N ASN A 109 9.43 33.38 -2.83
CA ASN A 109 10.71 33.36 -3.55
C ASN A 109 11.90 33.33 -2.58
N THR A 110 11.78 34.01 -1.44
CA THR A 110 12.76 33.94 -0.35
C THR A 110 12.87 32.52 0.19
N VAL A 111 11.72 31.86 0.43
CA VAL A 111 11.69 30.45 0.86
C VAL A 111 12.33 29.52 -0.17
N LYS A 112 12.04 29.70 -1.47
CA LYS A 112 12.68 28.93 -2.55
C LYS A 112 14.20 29.08 -2.52
N THR A 113 14.69 30.29 -2.36
CA THR A 113 16.12 30.60 -2.31
C THR A 113 16.79 29.93 -1.11
N HIS A 114 16.22 30.04 0.09
CA HIS A 114 16.74 29.34 1.27
C HIS A 114 16.66 27.83 1.15
N SER A 115 15.58 27.29 0.56
CA SER A 115 15.42 25.85 0.35
C SER A 115 16.48 25.32 -0.62
N SER A 116 16.79 26.04 -1.69
CA SER A 116 17.86 25.66 -2.62
C SER A 116 19.21 25.57 -1.90
N ARG A 117 19.59 26.60 -1.13
CA ARG A 117 20.85 26.61 -0.38
C ARG A 117 20.91 25.49 0.66
N LEU A 118 19.80 25.24 1.35
CA LEU A 118 19.67 24.11 2.27
C LEU A 118 19.89 22.77 1.55
N PHE A 119 19.28 22.59 0.38
CA PHE A 119 19.40 21.36 -0.40
C PHE A 119 20.84 21.14 -0.89
N ASP A 120 21.50 22.20 -1.36
CA ASP A 120 22.90 22.18 -1.76
C ASP A 120 23.80 21.77 -0.58
N LYS A 121 23.59 22.36 0.60
CA LYS A 121 24.34 22.02 1.84
C LYS A 121 24.14 20.58 2.28
N MET A 122 22.95 20.03 2.08
CA MET A 122 22.65 18.64 2.44
C MET A 122 23.01 17.63 1.33
N GLY A 123 23.45 18.10 0.15
CA GLY A 123 23.76 17.26 -1.00
C GLY A 123 22.55 16.56 -1.61
N VAL A 124 21.38 17.19 -1.56
CA VAL A 124 20.11 16.63 -2.08
C VAL A 124 19.52 17.55 -3.13
N ASN A 125 18.69 17.00 -4.02
CA ASN A 125 18.05 17.79 -5.09
C ASN A 125 16.53 17.87 -4.95
N ARG A 126 15.94 17.06 -4.07
CA ARG A 126 14.49 16.96 -3.92
C ARG A 126 14.07 17.22 -2.49
N ARG A 127 12.93 17.89 -2.34
CA ARG A 127 12.30 18.19 -1.05
C ARG A 127 12.09 16.95 -0.17
N VAL A 128 11.66 15.84 -0.76
CA VAL A 128 11.47 14.57 -0.01
C VAL A 128 12.81 14.01 0.47
N GLN A 129 13.86 14.11 -0.36
CA GLN A 129 15.21 13.68 0.03
C GLN A 129 15.77 14.56 1.15
N ALA A 130 15.48 15.86 1.14
CA ALA A 130 15.85 16.78 2.21
C ALA A 130 15.23 16.40 3.55
N VAL A 131 13.94 16.03 3.58
CA VAL A 131 13.28 15.55 4.80
C VAL A 131 13.93 14.25 5.29
N GLN A 132 14.12 13.27 4.40
CA GLN A 132 14.72 12.00 4.79
C GLN A 132 16.14 12.20 5.34
N ARG A 133 16.95 13.00 4.64
CA ARG A 133 18.32 13.30 5.06
C ARG A 133 18.34 14.06 6.39
N GLY A 134 17.41 15.00 6.60
CA GLY A 134 17.25 15.72 7.87
C GLY A 134 16.98 14.78 9.04
N LYS A 135 16.14 13.74 8.85
CA LYS A 135 15.88 12.71 9.87
C LYS A 135 17.09 11.83 10.13
N ASP A 136 17.76 11.37 9.07
CA ASP A 136 18.96 10.53 9.16
C ASP A 136 20.09 11.24 9.93
N LEU A 137 20.19 12.55 9.75
CA LEU A 137 21.19 13.41 10.39
C LEU A 137 20.79 13.88 11.80
N GLY A 138 19.57 13.58 12.26
CA GLY A 138 19.06 14.06 13.56
C GLY A 138 18.87 15.58 13.61
N LEU A 139 18.55 16.20 12.48
CA LEU A 139 18.24 17.63 12.38
C LEU A 139 16.75 17.90 12.61
N ILE A 140 15.90 16.93 12.31
CA ILE A 140 14.46 16.96 12.54
C ILE A 140 13.96 15.61 13.07
N PRO A 141 12.79 15.55 13.73
CA PRO A 141 12.22 14.31 14.29
C PRO A 141 11.82 13.25 13.26
#